data_AF-A0A554IMC9-F1
#
_entry.id   AF-A0A554IMC9-F1
#
_cell.length_a   1.000
_cell.length_b   1.000
_cell.length_c   1.000
_cell.angle_alpha   90.00
_cell.angle_beta   90.00
_cell.angle_gamma   90.00
#
_symmetry.space_group_name_H-M   'P 1'
#
loop_
_entity.id
_entity.type
_entity.pdbx_description
1 polymer ?
#
loop_
_entity_poly.entity_id
_entity_poly.type
_entity_poly.pdbx_seq_one_letter_code
_entity_poly.pdbx_strand_id
1 'polypeptide(L)'
;MIFTSPPYIGLIDYHDQHKYAYELLGLKNNETREIGPAKNGQSGQAKQVYIKGINEVMLHTRDYMTKDALALIVVNDKYNLYNPTDVGFREVGRVERHVNRRTGRREGAFYESILIWKKI
;
A
#
# COMPACT_ATOMS: atom_id res chain seq x y z
N MET A 1 17.50 -2.21 1.57
CA MET A 1 16.21 -2.88 1.87
C MET A 1 15.15 -1.82 2.02
N ILE A 2 13.93 -2.10 1.59
CA ILE A 2 12.77 -1.23 1.83
C ILE A 2 11.73 -2.02 2.61
N PHE A 3 11.14 -1.37 3.60
CA PHE A 3 10.04 -1.93 4.38
C PHE A 3 8.94 -0.89 4.46
N THR A 4 7.74 -1.22 3.97
CA THR A 4 6.66 -0.24 3.82
C THR A 4 5.29 -0.89 4.01
N SER A 5 4.27 -0.06 4.20
CA SER A 5 2.87 -0.44 4.20
C SER A 5 2.10 0.60 3.35
N PRO A 6 1.79 0.28 2.08
CA PRO A 6 1.07 1.20 1.22
C PRO A 6 -0.39 1.40 1.70
N PRO A 7 -1.07 2.46 1.26
CA PRO A 7 -2.48 2.66 1.58
C PRO A 7 -3.32 1.48 1.11
N TYR A 8 -4.26 1.00 1.93
CA TYR A 8 -5.13 -0.11 1.53
C TYR A 8 -6.31 0.42 0.72
N ILE A 9 -6.49 -0.12 -0.50
CA ILE A 9 -7.50 0.35 -1.45
C ILE A 9 -8.87 0.51 -0.81
N GLY A 10 -9.41 1.72 -0.93
CA GLY A 10 -10.76 2.04 -0.51
C GLY A 10 -10.99 1.98 0.99
N LEU A 11 -9.93 1.95 1.81
CA LEU A 11 -10.07 1.78 3.27
C LEU A 11 -10.32 3.10 3.99
N ILE A 12 -9.50 4.12 3.73
CA ILE A 12 -9.58 5.46 4.30
C ILE A 12 -9.12 6.50 3.28
N ASP A 13 -9.56 7.74 3.43
CA ASP A 13 -9.01 8.90 2.72
C ASP A 13 -7.90 9.52 3.59
N TYR A 14 -6.64 9.20 3.33
CA TYR A 14 -5.51 9.59 4.18
C TYR A 14 -5.35 11.11 4.28
N HIS A 15 -5.51 11.85 3.17
CA HIS A 15 -5.40 13.30 3.20
C HIS A 15 -6.52 13.97 4.01
N ASP A 16 -7.77 13.49 3.87
CA ASP A 16 -8.90 14.05 4.62
C ASP A 16 -8.77 13.77 6.12
N GLN A 17 -8.32 12.55 6.49
CA GLN A 17 -8.06 12.21 7.89
C GLN A 17 -7.01 13.10 8.55
N HIS A 18 -6.03 13.60 7.79
CA HIS A 18 -4.96 14.45 8.29
C HIS A 18 -5.15 15.94 7.97
N LYS A 19 -6.32 16.36 7.47
CA LYS A 19 -6.55 17.73 6.97
C LYS A 19 -6.11 18.84 7.94
N TYR A 20 -6.37 18.67 9.24
CA TYR A 20 -5.97 19.65 10.25
C TYR A 20 -4.46 19.75 10.40
N ALA A 21 -3.72 18.65 10.25
CA ALA A 21 -2.27 18.69 10.25
C ALA A 21 -1.73 19.46 9.04
N TYR A 22 -2.34 19.28 7.86
CA TYR A 22 -1.98 20.04 6.66
C TYR A 22 -2.24 21.54 6.86
N GLU A 23 -3.39 21.91 7.41
CA GLU A 23 -3.74 23.31 7.71
C GLU A 23 -2.81 23.94 8.75
N LEU A 24 -2.62 23.27 9.90
CA LEU A 24 -1.80 23.78 11.01
C LEU A 24 -0.33 23.94 10.62
N LEU A 25 0.19 23.08 9.74
CA LEU A 25 1.58 23.13 9.28
C LEU A 25 1.77 23.91 7.97
N GLY A 26 0.69 24.47 7.39
CA GLY A 26 0.74 25.16 6.10
C GLY A 26 1.19 24.27 4.94
N LEU A 27 0.94 22.96 5.02
CA LEU A 27 1.33 22.00 3.98
C LEU A 27 0.33 22.02 2.82
N LYS A 28 0.83 21.91 1.59
CA LYS A 28 -0.01 21.78 0.41
C LYS A 28 -0.79 20.46 0.44
N ASN A 29 -2.11 20.52 0.41
CA ASN A 29 -2.96 19.35 0.24
C ASN A 29 -2.81 18.80 -1.19
N ASN A 30 -2.41 17.54 -1.32
CA ASN A 30 -2.22 16.84 -2.59
C ASN A 30 -3.15 15.61 -2.70
N GLU A 31 -4.35 15.67 -2.13
CA GLU A 31 -5.31 14.56 -2.13
C GLU A 31 -5.60 13.94 -3.50
N THR A 32 -5.45 14.71 -4.58
CA THR A 32 -5.65 14.24 -5.96
C THR A 32 -4.56 13.27 -6.42
N ARG A 33 -3.44 13.20 -5.70
CA ARG A 33 -2.33 12.26 -5.93
C ARG A 33 -2.41 11.02 -5.04
N GLU A 34 -3.43 10.91 -4.19
CA GLU A 34 -3.64 9.73 -3.34
C GLU A 34 -4.04 8.51 -4.19
N ILE A 35 -3.42 7.37 -3.92
CA ILE A 35 -3.79 6.10 -4.54
C ILE A 35 -4.72 5.32 -3.61
N GLY A 36 -5.79 4.75 -4.16
CA GLY A 36 -6.76 3.96 -3.42
C GLY A 36 -7.56 4.67 -2.32
N PRO A 37 -7.97 5.95 -2.47
CA PRO A 37 -8.76 6.65 -1.44
C PRO A 37 -10.13 5.99 -1.25
N ALA A 38 -10.71 6.08 -0.05
CA ALA A 38 -12.01 5.50 0.28
C ALA A 38 -13.15 6.06 -0.58
N LYS A 39 -13.13 7.35 -0.93
CA LYS A 39 -14.13 7.97 -1.82
C LYS A 39 -14.25 7.30 -3.20
N ASN A 40 -13.22 6.59 -3.66
CA ASN A 40 -13.24 5.85 -4.93
C ASN A 40 -13.70 4.39 -4.78
N GLY A 41 -13.89 3.91 -3.55
CA GLY A 41 -14.34 2.55 -3.27
C GLY A 41 -13.38 1.45 -3.75
N GLN A 42 -13.93 0.28 -4.05
CA GLN A 42 -13.18 -0.95 -4.38
C GLN A 42 -13.71 -1.62 -5.67
N SER A 43 -14.25 -0.83 -6.60
CA SER A 43 -14.72 -1.32 -7.90
C SER A 43 -13.58 -1.90 -8.73
N GLY A 44 -13.90 -2.63 -9.81
CA GLY A 44 -12.89 -3.13 -10.75
C GLY A 44 -12.01 -2.01 -11.30
N GLN A 45 -12.60 -0.87 -11.66
CA GLN A 45 -11.87 0.31 -12.11
C GLN A 45 -10.98 0.89 -11.00
N ALA A 46 -11.48 1.00 -9.76
CA ALA A 46 -10.68 1.49 -8.63
C ALA A 46 -9.47 0.59 -8.35
N LYS A 47 -9.64 -0.73 -8.48
CA LYS A 47 -8.53 -1.70 -8.38
C LYS A 47 -7.48 -1.49 -9.45
N GLN A 48 -7.88 -1.29 -10.71
CA GLN A 48 -6.95 -1.04 -11.80
C GLN A 48 -6.16 0.26 -11.61
N VAL A 49 -6.82 1.33 -11.18
CA VAL A 49 -6.16 2.60 -10.85
C VAL A 49 -5.17 2.42 -9.70
N TYR A 50 -5.56 1.70 -8.65
CA TYR A 50 -4.68 1.41 -7.52
C TYR A 50 -3.46 0.57 -7.92
N ILE A 51 -3.65 -0.51 -8.69
CA ILE A 51 -2.56 -1.37 -9.20
C ILE A 51 -1.56 -0.53 -10.00
N LYS A 52 -2.04 0.32 -10.90
CA LYS A 52 -1.18 1.21 -11.68
C LYS A 52 -0.37 2.13 -10.76
N GLY A 53 -1.02 2.79 -9.81
CA GLY A 53 -0.36 3.73 -8.90
C GLY A 53 0.69 3.06 -8.00
N ILE A 54 0.39 1.89 -7.43
CA ILE A 54 1.37 1.18 -6.61
C ILE A 54 2.53 0.65 -7.44
N ASN A 55 2.28 0.20 -8.67
CA ASN A 55 3.34 -0.24 -9.57
C ASN A 55 4.28 0.91 -9.96
N GLU A 56 3.75 2.11 -10.22
CA GLU A 56 4.55 3.32 -10.48
C GLU A 56 5.43 3.68 -9.27
N VAL A 57 4.89 3.61 -8.05
CA VAL A 57 5.66 3.84 -6.82
C VAL A 57 6.77 2.79 -6.67
N MET A 58 6.47 1.52 -6.91
CA MET A 58 7.45 0.43 -6.79
C MET A 58 8.54 0.50 -7.86
N LEU A 59 8.22 0.86 -9.10
CA LEU A 59 9.21 1.08 -10.18
C LEU A 59 10.17 2.22 -9.82
N HIS A 60 9.63 3.38 -9.43
CA HIS A 60 10.46 4.52 -9.04
C HIS A 60 11.34 4.17 -7.84
N THR A 61 10.77 3.47 -6.85
CA THR A 61 11.50 3.00 -5.67
C THR A 61 12.61 2.03 -6.02
N ARG A 62 12.34 1.05 -6.90
CA ARG A 62 13.31 0.04 -7.36
C ARG A 62 14.56 0.67 -7.95
N ASP A 63 14.42 1.76 -8.71
CA ASP A 63 15.53 2.35 -9.44
C ASP A 63 16.63 2.87 -8.49
N TYR A 64 16.28 3.19 -7.24
CA TYR A 64 17.24 3.59 -6.19
C TYR A 64 17.68 2.44 -5.27
N MET A 65 17.19 1.22 -5.48
CA MET A 65 17.59 0.04 -4.69
C MET A 65 18.86 -0.60 -5.26
N THR A 66 19.76 -1.05 -4.38
CA THR A 66 20.90 -1.87 -4.79
C THR A 66 20.45 -3.19 -5.41
N LYS A 67 21.30 -3.80 -6.25
CA LYS A 67 21.06 -5.15 -6.77
C LYS A 67 20.75 -6.12 -5.64
N ASP A 68 19.85 -7.08 -5.90
CA ASP A 68 19.45 -8.12 -4.96
C ASP A 68 18.79 -7.64 -3.65
N ALA A 69 18.49 -6.33 -3.52
CA ALA A 69 17.84 -5.78 -2.34
C ALA A 69 16.41 -6.31 -2.15
N LEU A 70 16.02 -6.44 -0.88
CA LEU A 70 14.67 -6.85 -0.50
C LEU A 70 13.72 -5.66 -0.39
N ALA A 71 12.49 -5.86 -0.88
CA ALA A 71 11.32 -5.05 -0.59
C ALA A 71 10.33 -5.90 0.23
N LEU A 72 10.03 -5.43 1.44
CA LEU A 72 9.06 -6.03 2.34
C LEU A 72 7.84 -5.11 2.36
N ILE A 73 6.67 -5.63 2.01
CA ILE A 73 5.46 -4.82 1.80
C ILE A 73 4.34 -5.40 2.67
N VAL A 74 3.90 -4.65 3.67
CA VAL A 74 2.82 -5.04 4.57
C VAL A 74 1.49 -4.58 3.96
N VAL A 75 0.63 -5.55 3.66
CA VAL A 75 -0.60 -5.32 2.89
C VAL A 75 -1.78 -6.07 3.48
N ASN A 76 -2.98 -5.51 3.32
CA ASN A 76 -4.21 -6.30 3.32
C ASN A 76 -4.53 -6.69 1.86
N ASP A 77 -3.99 -7.82 1.41
CA ASP A 77 -4.09 -8.24 0.01
C ASP A 77 -5.29 -9.17 -0.24
N LYS A 78 -6.49 -8.71 0.16
CA LYS A 78 -7.74 -9.46 -0.02
C LYS A 78 -8.08 -9.75 -1.49
N TYR A 79 -7.59 -8.92 -2.41
CA TYR A 79 -7.95 -8.96 -3.82
C TYR A 79 -6.80 -9.43 -4.73
N ASN A 80 -5.69 -9.89 -4.16
CA ASN A 80 -4.50 -10.33 -4.90
C ASN A 80 -4.02 -9.29 -5.92
N LEU A 81 -3.78 -8.05 -5.45
CA LEU A 81 -3.52 -6.88 -6.29
C LEU A 81 -2.03 -6.68 -6.63
N TYR A 82 -1.15 -7.48 -6.04
CA TYR A 82 0.29 -7.25 -6.11
C TYR A 82 0.96 -8.32 -6.96
N ASN A 83 1.70 -7.88 -7.98
CA ASN A 83 2.49 -8.77 -8.82
C ASN A 83 3.93 -8.24 -8.92
N PRO A 84 4.93 -8.92 -8.33
CA PRO A 84 6.31 -8.43 -8.31
C PRO A 84 6.94 -8.35 -9.71
N THR A 85 6.52 -9.21 -10.65
CA THR A 85 7.16 -9.28 -11.97
C THR A 85 6.89 -8.03 -12.81
N ASP A 86 5.71 -7.43 -12.66
CA ASP A 86 5.31 -6.18 -13.35
C ASP A 86 6.25 -5.01 -13.01
N VAL A 87 6.92 -5.09 -11.86
CA VAL A 87 7.78 -4.03 -11.34
C VAL A 87 9.25 -4.44 -11.26
N GLY A 88 9.66 -5.56 -11.86
CA GLY A 88 11.07 -5.99 -11.90
C GLY A 88 11.59 -6.57 -10.58
N PHE A 89 10.72 -7.25 -9.84
CA PHE A 89 11.09 -8.05 -8.68
C PHE A 89 10.72 -9.51 -8.91
N ARG A 90 11.31 -10.39 -8.11
CA ARG A 90 10.85 -11.77 -7.94
C ARG A 90 10.29 -11.97 -6.55
N GLU A 91 9.26 -12.81 -6.44
CA GLU A 91 8.75 -13.25 -5.15
C GLU A 91 9.77 -14.16 -4.47
N VAL A 92 10.02 -13.92 -3.18
CA VAL A 92 10.86 -14.76 -2.32
C VAL A 92 10.02 -15.47 -1.28
N GLY A 93 8.94 -14.84 -0.82
CA GLY A 93 8.00 -15.47 0.10
C GLY A 93 6.93 -14.51 0.60
N ARG A 94 6.08 -15.06 1.47
CA ARG A 94 4.95 -14.36 2.08
C ARG A 94 4.79 -14.82 3.52
N VAL A 95 4.53 -13.86 4.42
CA VAL A 95 4.26 -14.16 5.83
C VAL A 95 2.89 -13.62 6.18
N GLU A 96 2.01 -14.49 6.67
CA GLU A 96 0.68 -14.08 7.16
C GLU A 96 0.75 -13.66 8.62
N ARG A 97 0.05 -12.57 8.96
CA ARG A 97 -0.05 -12.07 10.33
C ARG A 97 -1.49 -11.72 10.70
N HIS A 98 -1.87 -12.08 11.91
CA HIS A 98 -3.09 -11.56 12.52
C HIS A 98 -2.83 -10.20 13.16
N VAL A 99 -3.73 -9.26 12.98
CA VAL A 99 -3.65 -7.91 13.55
C VAL A 99 -4.65 -7.80 14.69
N ASN A 100 -4.14 -7.74 15.92
CA ASN A 100 -4.95 -7.44 17.09
C ASN A 100 -5.35 -5.96 17.09
N ARG A 101 -6.62 -5.67 16.81
CA ARG A 101 -7.15 -4.31 16.80
C ARG A 101 -7.27 -3.79 18.24
N ARG A 102 -6.64 -2.63 18.54
CA ARG A 102 -6.68 -1.99 19.87
C ARG A 102 -8.04 -1.37 20.25
N THR A 103 -8.99 -1.28 19.32
CA THR A 103 -10.33 -0.69 19.54
C THR A 103 -11.44 -1.68 19.21
N GLY A 104 -12.25 -2.06 20.19
CA GLY A 104 -13.31 -3.09 20.11
C GLY A 104 -14.55 -2.75 19.26
N ARG A 105 -14.47 -1.84 18.29
CA ARG A 105 -15.63 -1.39 17.49
C ARG A 105 -15.94 -2.25 16.26
N ARG A 106 -15.11 -3.23 15.91
CA ARG A 106 -15.36 -4.12 14.77
C ARG A 106 -15.05 -5.56 15.16
N GLU A 107 -16.09 -6.36 15.36
CA GLU A 107 -15.98 -7.80 15.50
C GLU A 107 -15.53 -8.41 14.16
N GLY A 108 -14.31 -8.95 14.14
CA GLY A 108 -13.75 -9.60 12.97
C GLY A 108 -12.22 -9.57 13.00
N ALA A 109 -11.62 -10.76 12.86
CA ALA A 109 -10.19 -10.92 12.70
C ALA A 109 -9.71 -10.13 11.46
N PHE A 110 -8.65 -9.33 11.63
CA PHE A 110 -8.01 -8.61 10.53
C PHE A 110 -6.66 -9.25 10.26
N TYR A 111 -6.42 -9.59 9.00
CA TYR A 111 -5.19 -10.22 8.58
C TYR A 111 -4.44 -9.31 7.62
N GLU A 112 -3.13 -9.39 7.71
CA GLU A 112 -2.22 -8.76 6.77
C GLU A 112 -1.18 -9.78 6.35
N SER A 113 -0.58 -9.52 5.21
CA SER A 113 0.50 -10.32 4.68
C SER A 113 1.72 -9.42 4.49
N ILE A 114 2.90 -9.96 4.76
CA ILE A 114 4.17 -9.34 4.42
C ILE A 114 4.66 -10.02 3.14
N LEU A 115 4.58 -9.30 2.02
CA LEU A 115 5.15 -9.74 0.75
C LEU A 115 6.66 -9.52 0.81
N ILE A 116 7.43 -10.55 0.50
CA ILE A 116 8.89 -10.49 0.48
C ILE A 116 9.36 -10.62 -0.96
N TRP A 117 9.81 -9.51 -1.52
CA TRP A 117 10.25 -9.40 -2.91
C TRP A 117 11.73 -9.09 -2.98
N LYS A 118 12.38 -9.57 -4.03
CA LYS A 118 13.80 -9.33 -4.30
C LYS A 118 13.97 -8.67 -5.66
N LYS A 119 14.69 -7.55 -5.70
CA LYS A 119 15.00 -6.84 -6.95
C LYS A 119 15.78 -7.75 -7.88
N ILE A 120 15.36 -7.77 -9.15
CA ILE A 120 16.07 -8.44 -10.26
C ILE A 120 17.14 -7.50 -10.81
#